data_AF-A0A2M7VIX9-F1
#
_entry.id   AF-A0A2M7VIX9-F1
#
_cell.length_a   1.000
_cell.length_b   1.000
_cell.length_c   1.000
_cell.angle_alpha   90.00
_cell.angle_beta   90.00
_cell.angle_gamma   90.00
#
_symmetry.space_group_name_H-M   'P 1'
#
loop_
_entity.id
_entity.type
_entity.pdbx_description
1 polymer ?
#
loop_
_entity_poly.entity_id
_entity_poly.type
_entity_poly.pdbx_seq_one_letter_code
_entity_poly.pdbx_strand_id
1 'polypeptide(L)'
;MKPAKKSSPINVSPEKAFWFCDGQVAKNLKECAVILEKIDQQVFSHHVNASKNDFSRWLEGVFGKKTLAKQIEKIKNAKLIAQKIKAQL
;
A
#
# COMPACT_ATOMS: atom_id res chain seq x y z
N MET A 1 -17.42 -28.57 -3.95
CA MET A 1 -17.00 -27.19 -3.64
C MET A 1 -15.83 -26.84 -4.57
N LYS A 2 -15.94 -25.83 -5.43
CA LYS A 2 -14.82 -25.43 -6.30
C LYS A 2 -13.96 -24.43 -5.55
N PRO A 3 -12.62 -24.62 -5.41
CA PRO A 3 -11.78 -23.60 -4.81
C PRO A 3 -11.76 -22.38 -5.75
N ALA A 4 -12.12 -21.21 -5.22
CA ALA A 4 -11.95 -19.95 -5.93
C ALA A 4 -10.45 -19.76 -6.21
N LYS A 5 -10.06 -19.68 -7.50
CA LYS A 5 -8.70 -19.39 -7.91
C LYS A 5 -8.30 -18.04 -7.32
N LYS A 6 -7.46 -18.03 -6.28
CA LYS A 6 -6.80 -16.79 -5.81
C LYS A 6 -5.90 -16.32 -6.95
N SER A 7 -6.30 -15.27 -7.65
CA SER A 7 -5.47 -14.68 -8.70
C SER A 7 -4.16 -14.20 -8.07
N SER A 8 -3.03 -14.54 -8.70
CA SER A 8 -1.74 -14.00 -8.30
C SER A 8 -1.76 -12.46 -8.34
N PRO A 9 -1.10 -11.78 -7.38
CA PRO A 9 -1.03 -10.33 -7.39
C PRO A 9 -0.31 -9.81 -8.64
N ILE A 10 -0.81 -8.70 -9.19
CA ILE A 10 -0.17 -8.01 -10.32
C ILE A 10 1.03 -7.22 -9.78
N ASN A 11 2.22 -7.60 -10.22
CA ASN A 11 3.46 -6.88 -9.92
C ASN A 11 3.66 -5.72 -10.89
N VAL A 12 4.22 -4.62 -10.39
CA VAL A 12 4.64 -3.48 -11.22
C VAL A 12 6.14 -3.54 -11.50
N SER A 13 6.61 -2.76 -12.48
CA SER A 13 8.05 -2.62 -12.76
C SER A 13 8.79 -2.00 -11.56
N PRO A 14 10.11 -2.22 -11.42
CA PRO A 14 10.89 -1.63 -10.34
C PRO A 14 10.76 -0.09 -10.23
N GLU A 15 10.61 0.63 -11.34
CA GLU A 15 10.44 2.09 -11.33
C GLU A 15 9.09 2.53 -10.73
N LYS A 16 8.09 1.63 -10.74
CA LYS A 16 6.75 1.87 -10.20
C LYS A 16 6.54 1.24 -8.84
N ALA A 17 7.50 0.47 -8.33
CA ALA A 17 7.39 -0.16 -7.02
C ALA A 17 7.36 0.90 -5.90
N PHE A 18 6.80 0.54 -4.74
CA PHE A 18 6.87 1.41 -3.58
C PHE A 18 8.16 1.15 -2.84
N TRP A 19 9.01 2.18 -2.72
CA TRP A 19 10.27 2.13 -1.99
C TRP A 19 10.11 2.77 -0.62
N PHE A 20 10.32 1.98 0.42
CA PHE A 20 10.32 2.47 1.79
C PHE A 20 11.68 3.08 2.13
N CYS A 21 11.71 4.07 3.03
CA CYS A 21 12.96 4.76 3.38
C CYS A 21 13.98 3.89 4.14
N ASP A 22 13.59 2.70 4.59
CA ASP A 22 14.45 1.69 5.23
C ASP A 22 14.99 0.64 4.24
N GLY A 23 14.72 0.78 2.94
CA GLY A 23 15.16 -0.13 1.90
C GLY A 23 14.20 -1.30 1.60
N GLN A 24 13.08 -1.42 2.32
CA GLN A 24 12.03 -2.37 1.93
C GLN A 24 11.38 -1.93 0.61
N VAL A 25 10.82 -2.89 -0.14
CA VAL A 25 10.16 -2.64 -1.42
C VAL A 25 8.86 -3.44 -1.52
N ALA A 26 7.78 -2.79 -1.96
CA ALA A 26 6.55 -3.46 -2.35
C ALA A 26 6.30 -3.34 -3.86
N LYS A 27 6.23 -4.49 -4.53
CA LYS A 27 5.99 -4.58 -5.98
C LYS A 27 4.50 -4.68 -6.32
N ASN A 28 3.67 -4.92 -5.32
CA ASN A 28 2.23 -5.08 -5.47
C ASN A 28 1.51 -4.69 -4.16
N LEU A 29 0.18 -4.64 -4.23
CA LEU A 29 -0.67 -4.26 -3.12
C LEU A 29 -0.63 -5.26 -1.94
N LYS A 30 -0.44 -6.54 -2.23
CA LYS A 30 -0.35 -7.59 -1.21
C LYS A 30 0.91 -7.43 -0.36
N GLU A 31 2.06 -7.21 -0.99
CA GLU A 31 3.34 -6.95 -0.32
C GLU A 31 3.27 -5.66 0.50
N CYS A 32 2.73 -4.58 -0.08
CA CYS A 32 2.56 -3.31 0.62
C CYS A 32 1.72 -3.48 1.91
N ALA A 33 0.59 -4.20 1.82
CA ALA A 33 -0.24 -4.48 2.99
C ALA A 33 0.48 -5.31 4.06
N VAL A 34 1.28 -6.30 3.67
CA VAL A 34 2.05 -7.13 4.63
C VAL A 34 3.13 -6.29 5.34
N ILE A 35 3.84 -5.43 4.60
CA ILE A 35 4.85 -4.54 5.18
C ILE A 35 4.19 -3.56 6.16
N LEU A 36 3.08 -2.91 5.77
CA LEU A 36 2.36 -1.95 6.61
C LEU A 36 1.83 -2.52 7.94
N GLU A 37 1.62 -3.83 8.05
CA GLU A 37 1.19 -4.44 9.32
C GLU A 37 2.27 -4.44 10.39
N LYS A 38 3.53 -4.42 9.97
CA LYS A 38 4.71 -4.60 10.81
C LYS A 38 5.74 -3.47 10.67
N ILE A 39 5.42 -2.45 9.90
CA ILE A 39 6.31 -1.32 9.63
C ILE A 39 6.63 -0.54 10.92
N ASP A 40 7.87 -0.10 11.04
CA ASP A 40 8.28 0.79 12.12
C ASP A 40 7.60 2.16 12.00
N GLN A 41 7.23 2.73 13.14
CA GLN A 41 6.53 4.03 13.19
C GLN A 41 7.34 5.15 12.52
N GLN A 42 8.66 5.13 12.62
CA GLN A 42 9.53 6.12 11.98
C GLN A 42 9.49 6.02 10.45
N VAL A 43 9.58 4.79 9.92
CA VAL A 43 9.47 4.53 8.46
C VAL A 43 8.09 4.93 7.96
N PHE A 44 7.03 4.56 8.67
CA PHE A 44 5.67 4.97 8.30
C PHE A 44 5.51 6.51 8.30
N SER A 45 6.03 7.19 9.31
CA SER A 45 5.91 8.66 9.44
C SER A 45 6.70 9.42 8.38
N HIS A 46 7.72 8.80 7.78
CA HIS A 46 8.42 9.36 6.62
C HIS A 46 7.51 9.45 5.39
N HIS A 47 6.61 8.47 5.19
CA HIS A 47 5.70 8.40 4.05
C HIS A 47 4.33 9.03 4.31
N VAL A 48 3.90 9.07 5.58
CA VAL A 48 2.61 9.60 6.02
C VAL A 48 2.81 10.60 7.14
N ASN A 49 2.53 11.87 6.86
CA ASN A 49 2.67 12.96 7.82
C ASN A 49 1.58 14.02 7.60
N ALA A 50 1.78 15.25 8.08
CA ALA A 50 0.81 16.31 7.95
C ALA A 50 0.61 16.81 6.50
N SER A 51 1.63 16.70 5.64
CA SER A 51 1.62 17.22 4.27
C SER A 51 1.44 16.15 3.19
N LYS A 52 1.70 14.88 3.52
CA LYS A 52 1.66 13.79 2.54
C LYS A 52 1.15 12.46 3.06
N ASN A 53 0.65 11.68 2.10
CA ASN A 53 0.43 10.24 2.21
C ASN A 53 0.88 9.59 0.89
N ASP A 54 2.10 9.06 0.88
CA ASP A 54 2.70 8.51 -0.33
C ASP A 54 2.00 7.22 -0.79
N PHE A 55 1.38 6.45 0.12
CA PHE A 55 0.57 5.28 -0.24
C PHE A 55 -0.66 5.67 -1.04
N SER A 56 -1.34 6.75 -0.66
CA SER A 56 -2.49 7.27 -1.41
C SER A 56 -2.09 7.63 -2.85
N ARG A 57 -1.00 8.37 -3.01
CA ARG A 57 -0.49 8.77 -4.34
C ARG A 57 -0.07 7.56 -5.17
N TRP A 58 0.57 6.57 -4.56
CA TRP A 58 0.99 5.36 -5.24
C TRP A 58 -0.22 4.54 -5.73
N LEU A 59 -1.24 4.36 -4.89
CA LEU A 59 -2.46 3.65 -5.26
C LEU A 59 -3.19 4.30 -6.46
N GLU A 60 -3.28 5.62 -6.45
CA GLU A 60 -3.88 6.38 -7.54
C GLU A 60 -3.02 6.36 -8.81
N GLY A 61 -1.74 6.73 -8.70
CA GLY A 61 -0.86 6.92 -9.85
C GLY A 61 -0.37 5.63 -10.51
N VAL A 62 -0.21 4.55 -9.74
CA VAL A 62 0.34 3.28 -10.25
C VAL A 62 -0.76 2.26 -10.54
N PHE A 63 -1.79 2.18 -9.70
CA PHE A 63 -2.87 1.18 -9.86
C PHE A 63 -4.21 1.77 -10.30
N GLY A 64 -4.32 3.10 -10.45
CA GLY A 64 -5.58 3.75 -10.82
C GLY A 64 -6.67 3.65 -9.75
N LYS A 65 -6.34 3.24 -8.50
CA LYS A 65 -7.31 2.99 -7.42
C LYS A 65 -7.73 4.29 -6.71
N LYS A 66 -8.32 5.22 -7.46
CA LYS A 66 -8.71 6.56 -6.99
C LYS A 66 -9.59 6.55 -5.74
N THR A 67 -10.60 5.68 -5.70
CA THR A 67 -11.51 5.59 -4.54
C THR A 67 -10.79 5.14 -3.27
N LEU A 68 -9.93 4.12 -3.38
CA LEU A 68 -9.13 3.65 -2.25
C LEU A 68 -8.11 4.70 -1.80
N ALA A 69 -7.43 5.34 -2.75
CA ALA A 69 -6.50 6.43 -2.48
C ALA A 69 -7.17 7.53 -1.63
N LYS A 70 -8.32 8.04 -2.08
CA LYS A 70 -9.10 9.05 -1.35
C LYS A 70 -9.55 8.58 0.04
N GLN A 71 -9.90 7.31 0.20
CA GLN A 71 -10.27 6.75 1.51
C GLN A 71 -9.11 6.73 2.49
N ILE A 72 -7.88 6.47 2.02
CA ILE A 72 -6.71 6.36 2.90
C ILE A 72 -5.93 7.67 3.05
N GLU A 73 -6.17 8.66 2.18
CA GLU A 73 -5.42 9.93 2.11
C GLU A 73 -5.20 10.57 3.49
N LYS A 74 -6.24 10.62 4.33
CA LYS A 74 -6.21 11.25 5.66
C LYS A 74 -5.90 10.28 6.81
N ILE A 75 -5.66 9.00 6.53
CA ILE A 75 -5.40 7.98 7.55
C ILE A 75 -3.93 8.04 7.97
N LYS A 76 -3.66 8.17 9.28
CA LYS A 76 -2.32 8.20 9.88
C LYS A 76 -2.02 6.95 10.70
N ASN A 77 -2.58 5.81 10.29
CA ASN A 77 -2.43 4.52 10.97
C ASN A 77 -2.08 3.44 9.94
N ALA A 78 -0.86 2.90 10.04
CA ALA A 78 -0.34 1.92 9.10
C ALA A 78 -1.22 0.66 8.98
N LYS A 79 -1.67 0.12 10.12
CA LYS A 79 -2.51 -1.07 10.17
C LYS A 79 -3.87 -0.84 9.51
N LEU A 80 -4.48 0.33 9.71
CA LEU A 80 -5.74 0.68 9.05
C LEU A 80 -5.57 0.82 7.53
N ILE A 81 -4.47 1.42 7.06
CA ILE A 81 -4.16 1.46 5.63
C ILE A 81 -3.98 0.04 5.08
N ALA A 82 -3.24 -0.82 5.78
CA ALA A 82 -3.06 -2.23 5.40
C ALA A 82 -4.42 -2.95 5.26
N GLN A 83 -5.32 -2.78 6.23
CA GLN A 83 -6.66 -3.35 6.19
C GLN A 83 -7.47 -2.87 4.98
N LYS A 84 -7.43 -1.57 4.68
CA LYS A 84 -8.12 -0.99 3.52
C LYS A 84 -7.56 -1.53 2.20
N ILE A 85 -6.25 -1.71 2.10
CA ILE A 85 -5.61 -2.32 0.92
C ILE A 85 -6.01 -3.80 0.80
N LYS A 86 -5.98 -4.57 1.89
CA LYS A 86 -6.36 -6.00 1.90
C LYS A 86 -7.82 -6.23 1.48
N ALA A 87 -8.72 -5.32 1.84
CA ALA A 87 -10.13 -5.39 1.43
C ALA A 87 -10.36 -5.18 -0.08
N GLN A 88 -9.29 -4.98 -0.87
CA GLN A 88 -9.34 -4.73 -2.32
C GLN A 88 -8.56 -5.79 -3.13
N LEU A 89 -8.12 -6.86 -2.47
CA LEU A 89 -7.44 -8.03 -3.04
C LEU A 89 -8.41 -9.20 -3.20
#